data_AF-A0A075MLQ1-F1
#
_entry.id   AF-A0A075MLQ1-F1
#
_cell.length_a   1.000
_cell.length_b   1.000
_cell.length_c   1.000
_cell.angle_alpha   90.00
_cell.angle_beta   90.00
_cell.angle_gamma   90.00
#
_symmetry.space_group_name_H-M   'P 1'
#
loop_
_entity.id
_entity.type
_entity.pdbx_description
1 polymer ?
#
loop_
_entity_poly.entity_id
_entity_poly.type
_entity_poly.pdbx_seq_one_letter_code
_entity_poly.pdbx_strand_id
1 'polypeptide(L)'
;MSKDHAIDRIDWKVLKGKEARGVNENVDFGEIHEMGNTYIVTKKGLATKDTYYLPKALAQKYDGRTVWFNITQDQKGRFRREYPPSDEEYSKYNTSMDSLADK
;
A
#
# COMPACT_ATOMS: atom_id res chain seq x y z
N MET A 1 -3.93 23.32 4.78
CA MET A 1 -2.70 23.11 3.99
C MET A 1 -2.77 21.70 3.42
N SER A 2 -2.97 21.58 2.10
CA SER A 2 -3.04 20.29 1.43
C SER A 2 -1.72 19.57 1.65
N LYS A 3 -1.74 18.41 2.31
CA LYS A 3 -0.59 17.50 2.27
C LYS A 3 -0.56 16.96 0.85
N ASP A 4 0.20 17.62 -0.02
CA ASP A 4 0.58 17.10 -1.32
C ASP A 4 1.36 15.80 -1.10
N HIS A 5 0.62 14.69 -0.96
CA HIS A 5 1.23 13.39 -0.96
C HIS A 5 1.74 13.17 -2.39
N ALA A 6 3.06 13.16 -2.57
CA ALA A 6 3.70 13.00 -3.88
C ALA A 6 3.17 11.78 -4.66
N ILE A 7 2.60 10.80 -3.95
CA ILE A 7 1.94 9.60 -4.50
C ILE A 7 0.63 9.86 -5.25
N ASP A 8 -0.12 10.92 -4.94
CA ASP A 8 -1.42 11.21 -5.56
C ASP A 8 -1.26 11.58 -7.04
N ARG A 9 -0.12 12.18 -7.38
CA ARG A 9 0.23 12.62 -8.74
C ARG A 9 0.94 11.55 -9.57
N ILE A 10 1.15 10.34 -9.02
CA ILE A 10 1.87 9.26 -9.70
C ILE A 10 0.89 8.34 -10.39
N ASP A 11 1.14 8.06 -11.67
CA ASP A 11 0.45 6.99 -12.36
C ASP A 11 0.88 5.64 -11.74
N TRP A 12 -0.02 5.03 -10.97
CA TRP A 12 0.27 3.79 -10.24
C TRP A 12 0.85 2.69 -11.13
N LYS A 13 0.53 2.65 -12.43
CA LYS A 13 1.02 1.62 -13.36
C LYS A 13 2.54 1.63 -13.47
N VAL A 14 3.20 2.78 -13.30
CA VAL A 14 4.67 2.88 -13.36
C VAL A 14 5.35 2.28 -12.13
N LEU A 15 4.58 1.92 -11.10
CA LEU A 15 5.08 1.34 -9.86
C LEU A 15 5.20 -0.19 -9.92
N LYS A 16 4.77 -0.82 -11.02
CA LYS A 16 4.96 -2.26 -11.21
C LYS A 16 6.46 -2.60 -11.24
N GLY A 17 6.87 -3.62 -10.50
CA GLY A 17 8.28 -3.98 -10.32
C GLY A 17 9.05 -3.12 -9.31
N LYS A 18 8.40 -2.13 -8.68
CA LYS A 18 8.99 -1.34 -7.59
C LYS A 18 8.80 -2.04 -6.25
N GLU A 19 9.56 -1.62 -5.25
CA GLU A 19 9.44 -2.15 -3.89
C GLU A 19 8.33 -1.44 -3.10
N ALA A 20 7.68 -2.19 -2.20
CA ALA A 20 6.74 -1.66 -1.22
C ALA A 20 7.23 -1.93 0.21
N ARG A 21 7.33 -0.87 1.03
CA ARG A 21 7.82 -0.94 2.41
C ARG A 21 6.97 -0.13 3.40
N GLY A 22 7.10 -0.40 4.69
CA GLY A 22 6.49 0.38 5.77
C GLY A 22 7.31 1.63 6.10
N VAL A 23 6.65 2.74 6.46
CA VAL A 23 7.30 4.06 6.67
C VAL A 23 8.23 4.09 7.90
N ASN A 24 7.84 3.46 9.01
CA ASN A 24 8.55 3.58 10.30
C ASN A 24 9.31 2.32 10.73
N GLU A 25 8.83 1.16 10.33
CA GLU A 25 9.42 -0.12 10.69
C GLU A 25 10.04 -0.75 9.43
N ASN A 26 11.04 -1.63 9.59
CA ASN A 26 11.64 -2.43 8.50
C ASN A 26 10.65 -3.48 7.94
N VAL A 27 9.41 -3.05 7.68
CA VAL A 27 8.34 -3.84 7.10
C VAL A 27 8.58 -3.88 5.61
N ASP A 28 8.95 -5.05 5.13
CA ASP A 28 9.09 -5.29 3.70
C ASP A 28 7.91 -6.14 3.21
N PHE A 29 7.21 -5.62 2.21
CA PHE A 29 6.08 -6.23 1.50
C PHE A 29 6.48 -6.81 0.15
N GLY A 30 7.75 -6.62 -0.27
CA GLY A 30 8.28 -7.14 -1.52
C GLY A 30 7.95 -6.28 -2.74
N GLU A 31 7.84 -6.93 -3.89
CA GLU A 31 7.69 -6.27 -5.19
C GLU A 31 6.21 -6.07 -5.54
N ILE A 32 5.88 -4.92 -6.14
CA ILE A 32 4.55 -4.61 -6.68
C ILE A 32 4.34 -5.38 -7.99
N HIS A 33 3.39 -6.31 -8.00
CA HIS A 33 3.08 -7.11 -9.18
C HIS A 33 1.85 -6.59 -9.93
N GLU A 34 0.81 -6.19 -9.21
CA GLU A 34 -0.51 -5.85 -9.77
C GLU A 34 -1.14 -4.70 -8.99
N MET A 35 -2.18 -4.10 -9.57
CA MET A 35 -2.93 -2.99 -8.96
C MET A 35 -4.42 -3.26 -9.12
N GLY A 36 -5.15 -3.23 -8.02
CA GLY A 36 -6.61 -3.13 -8.01
C GLY A 36 -7.07 -1.67 -8.10
N ASN A 37 -8.37 -1.46 -7.93
CA ASN A 37 -8.96 -0.12 -7.94
C ASN A 37 -8.45 0.72 -6.75
N THR A 38 -8.59 0.17 -5.53
CA THR A 38 -8.28 0.85 -4.25
C THR A 38 -7.02 0.31 -3.55
N TYR A 39 -6.39 -0.73 -4.09
CA TYR A 39 -5.21 -1.39 -3.51
C TYR A 39 -4.15 -1.74 -4.55
N ILE A 40 -2.97 -2.10 -4.08
CA ILE A 40 -1.92 -2.77 -4.88
C ILE A 40 -1.65 -4.17 -4.35
N VAL A 41 -1.14 -5.04 -5.22
CA VAL A 41 -0.77 -6.42 -4.88
C VAL A 41 0.74 -6.54 -4.91
N THR A 42 1.31 -7.00 -3.79
CA THR A 42 2.76 -7.22 -3.68
C THR A 42 3.04 -8.69 -3.35
N LYS A 43 4.21 -9.17 -3.78
CA LYS A 43 4.67 -10.53 -3.50
C LYS A 43 6.05 -10.48 -2.85
N LYS A 44 6.21 -11.27 -1.80
CA LYS A 44 7.48 -11.40 -1.06
C LYS A 44 7.89 -12.86 -0.94
N GLY A 45 9.18 -13.13 -1.14
CA GLY A 45 9.78 -14.46 -1.02
C GLY A 45 9.82 -15.23 -2.35
N LEU A 46 10.64 -16.28 -2.40
CA LEU A 46 10.88 -17.10 -3.60
C LEU A 46 10.11 -18.43 -3.58
N ALA A 47 9.96 -19.07 -2.41
CA ALA A 47 9.38 -20.41 -2.26
C ALA A 47 7.91 -20.40 -1.80
N THR A 48 7.61 -19.69 -0.71
CA THR A 48 6.25 -19.39 -0.24
C THR A 48 6.01 -17.90 -0.42
N LYS A 49 5.38 -17.52 -1.54
CA LYS A 49 5.14 -16.12 -1.86
C LYS A 49 4.01 -15.58 -0.98
N ASP A 50 4.36 -14.88 0.09
CA ASP A 50 3.40 -14.07 0.82
C ASP A 50 2.84 -13.02 -0.15
N THR A 51 1.52 -13.01 -0.32
CA THR A 51 0.82 -12.01 -1.13
C THR A 51 0.18 -10.99 -0.20
N TYR A 52 0.46 -9.71 -0.45
CA TYR A 52 -0.14 -8.61 0.30
C TYR A 52 -1.02 -7.76 -0.59
N TYR A 53 -2.14 -7.32 -0.04
CA TYR A 53 -3.06 -6.37 -0.67
C TYR A 53 -2.99 -5.07 0.11
N LEU A 54 -2.27 -4.07 -0.40
CA LEU A 54 -1.98 -2.83 0.33
C LEU A 54 -2.92 -1.72 -0.15
N PRO A 55 -3.73 -1.09 0.73
CA PRO A 55 -4.60 0.03 0.33
C PRO A 55 -3.77 1.21 -0.18
N LYS A 56 -4.12 1.76 -1.35
CA LYS A 56 -3.45 2.94 -1.92
C LYS A 56 -3.52 4.15 -0.99
N ALA A 57 -4.64 4.29 -0.26
CA ALA A 57 -4.85 5.35 0.73
C ALA A 57 -3.82 5.34 1.88
N LEU A 58 -3.17 4.20 2.14
CA LEU A 58 -2.13 4.11 3.17
C LEU A 58 -0.74 4.43 2.64
N ALA A 59 -0.56 4.65 1.33
CA ALA A 59 0.73 5.11 0.82
C ALA A 59 1.00 6.54 1.30
N GLN A 60 2.26 6.83 1.64
CA GLN A 60 2.69 8.15 2.12
C GLN A 60 3.66 8.81 1.14
N LYS A 61 4.63 8.07 0.62
CA LYS A 61 5.70 8.64 -0.21
C LYS A 61 6.23 7.63 -1.22
N TYR A 62 6.82 8.16 -2.28
CA TYR A 62 7.54 7.39 -3.30
C TYR A 62 8.84 8.11 -3.66
N ASP A 63 9.94 7.36 -3.70
CA ASP A 63 11.29 7.89 -3.96
C ASP A 63 11.82 7.54 -5.36
N GLY A 64 10.95 7.11 -6.29
CA GLY A 64 11.39 6.63 -7.63
C GLY A 64 11.75 5.14 -7.68
N ARG A 65 11.97 4.52 -6.52
CA ARG A 65 12.29 3.09 -6.37
C ARG A 65 11.37 2.34 -5.41
N THR A 66 10.98 2.99 -4.31
CA THR A 66 10.21 2.36 -3.23
C THR A 66 9.00 3.20 -2.88
N VAL A 67 7.84 2.55 -2.76
CA VAL A 67 6.60 3.12 -2.22
C VAL A 67 6.52 2.79 -0.74
N TRP A 68 6.28 3.80 0.08
CA TRP A 68 6.25 3.66 1.54
C TRP A 68 4.82 3.80 2.06
N PHE A 69 4.37 2.81 2.81
CA PHE A 69 3.03 2.71 3.38
C PHE A 69 3.02 2.96 4.88
N ASN A 70 1.99 3.63 5.37
CA ASN A 70 1.69 3.81 6.78
C ASN A 70 1.11 2.52 7.40
N ILE A 71 1.88 1.44 7.34
CA ILE A 71 1.51 0.12 7.86
C ILE A 71 2.64 -0.35 8.77
N THR A 72 2.28 -0.68 10.01
CA THR A 72 3.20 -1.21 11.02
C THR A 72 3.44 -2.71 10.86
N GLN A 73 4.46 -3.24 11.53
CA GLN A 73 4.74 -4.68 11.54
C GLN A 73 3.56 -5.48 12.14
N ASP A 74 2.90 -4.95 13.19
CA ASP A 74 1.70 -5.57 13.78
C ASP A 74 0.54 -5.62 12.78
N GLN A 75 0.38 -4.57 11.98
CA GLN A 75 -0.68 -4.50 10.98
C GLN A 75 -0.40 -5.34 9.73
N LYS A 76 0.87 -5.67 9.44
CA LYS A 76 1.30 -6.42 8.24
C LYS A 76 0.48 -7.68 8.00
N GLY A 77 0.18 -8.43 9.06
CA GLY A 77 -0.59 -9.68 8.97
C GLY A 77 -2.00 -9.49 8.42
N ARG A 78 -2.62 -8.32 8.63
CA ARG A 78 -3.99 -7.99 8.16
C ARG A 78 -4.07 -7.85 6.65
N PHE A 79 -2.95 -7.51 6.02
CA PHE A 79 -2.87 -7.29 4.58
C PHE A 79 -2.35 -8.51 3.83
N ARG A 80 -1.83 -9.54 4.54
CA ARG A 80 -1.44 -10.81 3.94
C ARG A 80 -2.66 -11.67 3.67
N ARG A 81 -2.95 -11.98 2.40
CA ARG A 81 -4.12 -12.78 2.03
C ARG A 81 -3.84 -13.67 0.82
N GLU A 82 -4.62 -14.74 0.69
CA GLU A 82 -4.64 -15.59 -0.50
C GLU A 82 -5.50 -14.96 -1.62
N TYR A 83 -6.65 -14.40 -1.25
CA TYR A 83 -7.61 -13.81 -2.18
C TYR A 83 -7.69 -12.28 -2.07
N PRO A 84 -8.04 -11.59 -3.17
CA PRO A 84 -8.22 -10.14 -3.14
C PRO A 84 -9.34 -9.72 -2.19
N PRO A 85 -9.20 -8.56 -1.53
CA PRO A 85 -10.28 -7.98 -0.78
C PRO A 85 -11.42 -7.53 -1.70
N SER A 86 -12.65 -7.50 -1.17
CA SER A 86 -13.75 -6.77 -1.78
C SER A 86 -13.50 -5.26 -1.74
N ASP A 87 -14.02 -4.53 -2.71
CA ASP A 87 -13.85 -3.07 -2.79
C ASP A 87 -14.46 -2.35 -1.57
N GLU A 88 -15.60 -2.83 -1.06
CA GLU A 88 -16.23 -2.31 0.16
C GLU A 88 -15.33 -2.45 1.40
N GLU A 89 -14.64 -3.59 1.54
CA GLU A 89 -13.76 -3.86 2.68
C GLU A 89 -12.58 -2.87 2.74
N TYR A 90 -12.09 -2.45 1.57
CA TYR A 90 -10.95 -1.52 1.46
C TYR A 90 -11.39 -0.06 1.30
N SER A 91 -12.63 0.21 0.93
CA SER A 91 -13.21 1.56 0.88
C SER A 91 -13.12 2.30 2.22
N LYS A 92 -13.11 1.56 3.35
CA LYS A 92 -12.92 2.13 4.70
C LYS A 92 -11.62 2.93 4.86
N TYR A 93 -10.58 2.59 4.09
CA TYR A 93 -9.30 3.30 4.14
C TYR A 93 -9.34 4.62 3.35
N ASN A 94 -10.22 4.74 2.35
CA ASN A 94 -10.47 5.99 1.65
C ASN A 94 -11.25 6.98 2.51
N THR A 95 -12.30 6.52 3.22
CA THR A 95 -13.10 7.38 4.11
C THR A 95 -12.31 7.88 5.33
N SER A 96 -11.38 7.08 5.85
CA SER A 96 -10.54 7.50 6.99
C SER A 96 -9.49 8.56 6.61
N MET A 97 -9.12 8.67 5.32
CA MET A 97 -8.20 9.70 4.83
C MET A 97 -8.85 11.09 4.81
N ASP A 98 -10.17 11.15 4.61
CA ASP A 98 -10.97 12.39 4.63
C ASP A 98 -11.16 12.90 6.08
N SER A 99 -11.49 12.00 7.03
CA SER A 99 -11.70 12.38 8.43
C SER A 99 -10.42 12.64 9.26
N LEU A 100 -9.22 12.45 8.69
CA LEU A 100 -7.94 12.81 9.31
C LEU A 100 -7.45 14.22 8.90
N ALA A 101 -8.20 14.93 8.04
CA ALA A 101 -7.93 16.32 7.67
C ALA A 101 -8.49 17.34 8.68
N ASP A 102 -9.36 16.90 9.60
CA ASP A 102 -9.97 17.72 10.66
C ASP A 102 -9.50 17.27 12.05
N LYS A 103 -8.25 17.56 12.42
CA LYS A 103 -7.82 17.69 13.83
C LYS A 103 -6.48 18.40 13.99
#